data_AF-A0A821F4T5-F1
#
_entry.id   AF-A0A821F4T5-F1
#
_cell.length_a   1.000
_cell.length_b   1.000
_cell.length_c   1.000
_cell.angle_alpha   90.00
_cell.angle_beta   90.00
_cell.angle_gamma   90.00
#
_symmetry.space_group_name_H-M   'P 1'
#
loop_
_entity.id
_entity.type
_entity.pdbx_description
1 polymer ?
#
loop_
_entity_poly.entity_id
_entity_poly.type
_entity_poly.pdbx_seq_one_letter_code
_entity_poly.pdbx_strand_id
1 'polypeptide(L)' 'KQAPSTIKRVDQAKLNDPLDNVAHVHFTDGAALRDDGTWKHGNRALSLQEKNWLTAWEWTLP' A
#
# COMPACT_ATOMS: atom_id res chain seq x y z
N LYS A 1 11.62 -7.46 -5.50
CA LYS A 1 12.34 -6.59 -4.52
C LYS A 1 11.84 -6.90 -3.12
N GLN A 2 12.72 -7.04 -2.13
CA GLN A 2 12.31 -7.33 -0.75
C GLN A 2 11.47 -6.17 -0.19
N ALA A 3 10.34 -6.49 0.43
CA ALA A 3 9.48 -5.50 1.08
C ALA A 3 10.16 -4.94 2.34
N PRO A 4 10.05 -3.62 2.59
CA PRO A 4 10.35 -3.03 3.89
C PRO A 4 9.68 -3.78 5.03
N SER A 5 10.34 -3.88 6.19
CA SER A 5 9.79 -4.56 7.38
C SER A 5 8.54 -3.89 7.95
N THR A 6 8.27 -2.64 7.54
CA THR A 6 7.06 -1.88 7.87
C THR A 6 5.86 -2.25 7.00
N ILE A 7 6.06 -3.01 5.92
CA ILE A 7 4.98 -3.58 5.13
C ILE A 7 4.61 -4.95 5.69
N LYS A 8 3.39 -5.06 6.17
CA LYS A 8 2.85 -6.28 6.76
C LYS A 8 2.41 -7.27 5.68
N ARG A 9 1.70 -6.80 4.65
CA ARG A 9 1.25 -7.60 3.50
C ARG A 9 0.77 -6.71 2.36
N VAL A 10 0.62 -7.31 1.18
CA VAL A 10 -0.04 -6.71 0.01
C VAL A 10 -1.27 -7.54 -0.31
N ASP A 11 -2.42 -6.88 -0.38
CA ASP A 11 -3.70 -7.51 -0.73
C ASP A 11 -4.05 -7.13 -2.18
N GLN A 12 -4.34 -8.13 -3.02
CA GLN A 12 -4.78 -7.91 -4.40
C GLN A 12 -6.24 -7.45 -4.46
N ALA A 13 -6.59 -6.76 -5.54
CA ALA A 13 -7.96 -6.35 -5.81
C ALA A 13 -8.92 -7.55 -5.87
N LYS A 14 -10.05 -7.46 -5.19
CA LYS A 14 -11.16 -8.41 -5.25
C LYS A 14 -12.32 -7.75 -6.00
N LEU A 15 -12.48 -8.07 -7.27
CA LEU A 15 -13.45 -7.41 -8.16
C LEU A 15 -14.91 -7.47 -7.68
N ASN A 16 -15.26 -8.50 -6.89
CA ASN A 16 -16.61 -8.69 -6.35
C ASN A 16 -16.82 -8.04 -4.98
N ASP A 17 -15.82 -7.35 -4.43
CA ASP A 17 -15.90 -6.68 -3.14
C ASP A 17 -15.70 -5.17 -3.34
N PRO A 18 -16.75 -4.34 -3.20
CA PRO A 18 -16.64 -2.90 -3.42
C PRO A 18 -15.70 -2.21 -2.42
N LEU A 19 -15.35 -2.84 -1.30
CA LEU A 19 -14.41 -2.31 -0.32
C LEU A 19 -12.96 -2.71 -0.63
N ASP A 20 -12.76 -3.84 -1.33
CA ASP A 20 -11.46 -4.43 -1.67
C ASP A 20 -11.19 -4.45 -3.20
N ASN A 21 -11.94 -3.69 -4.00
CA ASN A 21 -11.83 -3.67 -5.46
C ASN A 21 -10.55 -3.03 -6.02
N VAL A 22 -9.64 -2.56 -5.16
CA VAL A 22 -8.36 -1.95 -5.52
C VAL A 22 -7.25 -2.61 -4.69
N ALA A 23 -6.10 -2.86 -5.33
CA ALA A 23 -4.95 -3.43 -4.63
C ALA A 23 -4.42 -2.44 -3.59
N HIS A 24 -4.00 -2.95 -2.43
CA HIS A 24 -3.55 -2.10 -1.35
C HIS A 24 -2.54 -2.81 -0.44
N VAL A 25 -1.61 -2.04 0.11
CA VAL A 25 -0.57 -2.51 1.01
C VAL A 25 -0.97 -2.17 2.44
N HIS A 26 -0.83 -3.12 3.35
CA HIS A 26 -1.03 -2.90 4.78
C HIS A 26 0.32 -2.67 5.46
N PHE A 27 0.42 -1.57 6.19
CA PHE A 27 1.57 -1.25 7.03
C PHE A 27 1.42 -1.88 8.43
N THR A 28 2.53 -2.03 9.14
CA THR A 28 2.56 -2.62 10.48
C THR A 28 1.83 -1.79 11.54
N ASP A 29 1.65 -0.49 11.30
CA ASP A 29 0.91 0.44 12.15
C ASP A 29 -0.60 0.48 11.87
N GLY A 30 -1.08 -0.33 10.90
CA GLY A 30 -2.49 -0.41 10.54
C GLY A 30 -2.93 0.58 9.46
N ALA A 31 -2.05 1.46 8.97
CA ALA A 31 -2.33 2.22 7.76
C ALA A 31 -2.40 1.29 6.55
N ALA A 32 -3.20 1.66 5.54
CA ALA A 32 -3.26 0.94 4.29
C ALA A 32 -3.35 1.89 3.10
N LEU A 33 -2.40 1.79 2.18
CA LEU A 33 -2.30 2.62 0.97
C LEU A 33 -2.78 1.80 -0.22
N ARG A 34 -3.54 2.41 -1.13
CA ARG A 34 -3.94 1.82 -2.42
C ARG A 34 -2.87 2.07 -3.49
N ASP A 35 -2.86 1.26 -4.54
CA ASP A 35 -1.93 1.41 -5.67
C ASP A 35 -2.07 2.74 -6.43
N ASP A 36 -3.26 3.36 -6.38
CA ASP A 36 -3.55 4.69 -6.89
C ASP A 36 -3.05 5.86 -6.01
N GLY A 37 -2.41 5.56 -4.87
CA GLY A 37 -1.86 6.55 -3.94
C GLY A 37 -2.86 7.08 -2.91
N THR A 38 -4.11 6.63 -2.92
CA THR A 38 -5.09 7.02 -1.89
C THR A 38 -5.02 6.10 -0.66
N TRP A 39 -5.33 6.63 0.51
CA TRP A 39 -5.37 5.83 1.74
C TRP A 39 -6.70 5.09 1.88
N LYS A 40 -6.63 3.77 2.02
CA LYS A 40 -7.77 2.92 2.40
C LYS A 40 -8.05 3.01 3.90
N HIS A 41 -7.00 3.01 4.72
CA HIS A 41 -7.08 3.15 6.17
C HIS A 41 -5.96 4.04 6.71
N GLY A 42 -6.28 4.89 7.69
CA GLY A 42 -5.33 5.80 8.32
C GLY A 42 -4.67 6.76 7.32
N ASN A 43 -3.53 7.29 7.72
CA ASN A 43 -2.56 7.98 6.86
C ASN A 43 -1.22 8.02 7.60
N ARG A 44 -0.13 8.22 6.86
CA ARG A 44 1.20 8.44 7.44
C ARG A 44 2.17 9.00 6.42
N ALA A 45 3.29 9.53 6.91
CA ALA A 45 4.45 9.78 6.08
C ALA A 45 5.10 8.44 5.68
N LEU A 46 5.43 8.31 4.40
CA LEU A 46 6.23 7.20 3.89
C LEU A 46 7.72 7.51 4.04
N SER A 47 8.48 6.55 4.55
CA SER A 47 9.95 6.57 4.55
C SER A 47 10.50 6.46 3.12
N LEU A 48 11.77 6.84 2.94
CA LEU A 48 12.43 6.73 1.63
C LEU A 48 12.46 5.28 1.11
N GLN A 49 12.64 4.29 1.99
CA GLN A 49 12.64 2.87 1.60
C GLN A 49 11.26 2.41 1.13
N GLU A 50 10.20 2.82 1.82
CA GLU A 50 8.81 2.54 1.40
C GLU A 50 8.50 3.19 0.05
N LYS A 51 8.85 4.47 -0.13
CA LYS A 51 8.66 5.18 -1.41
C LYS A 51 9.39 4.47 -2.56
N ASN A 52 10.67 4.16 -2.38
CA ASN A 52 11.46 3.47 -3.41
C ASN A 52 10.91 2.07 -3.73
N TRP A 53 10.39 1.36 -2.72
CA TRP A 53 9.78 0.06 -2.93
C TRP A 53 8.46 0.21 -3.70
N LEU A 54 7.56 1.08 -3.25
CA LEU A 54 6.25 1.33 -3.89
C LEU A 54 6.39 1.78 -5.35
N THR A 55 7.25 2.77 -5.63
CA THR A 55 7.52 3.23 -6.99
C THR A 55 8.10 2.12 -7.87
N ALA A 56 8.91 1.22 -7.30
CA ALA A 56 9.43 0.08 -8.06
C ALA A 56 8.40 -1.01 -8.37
N TRP A 57 7.24 -0.97 -7.71
CA TRP A 57 6.06 -1.77 -8.04
C TRP A 57 5.04 -0.98 -8.85
N GLU A 58 5.40 0.22 -9.32
CA GLU A 58 4.54 1.12 -10.10
C GLU A 58 3.34 1.70 -9.32
N TRP A 59 3.46 1.78 -7.99
CA TRP A 59 2.44 2.39 -7.14
C TRP A 59 2.59 3.91 -7.16
N THR A 60 1.45 4.59 -7.15
CA THR A 60 1.39 6.04 -6.95
C THR A 60 1.60 6.37 -5.47
N LEU A 61 2.34 7.43 -5.20
CA LEU A 61 2.55 7.92 -3.84
C LEU A 61 1.44 8.92 -3.46
N PRO A 62 1.01 8.95 -2.19
CA PRO A 62 0.01 9.90 -1.68
C PRO A 62 0.48 11.35 -1.72
#